data_AF-A0A263BT93-F1
#
_entry.id   AF-A0A263BT93-F1
#
_cell.length_a   1.000
_cell.length_b   1.000
_cell.length_c   1.000
_cell.angle_alpha   90.00
_cell.angle_beta   90.00
_cell.angle_gamma   90.00
#
_symmetry.space_group_name_H-M   'P 1'
#
loop_
_entity.id
_entity.type
_entity.pdbx_description
1 polymer ?
#
loop_
_entity_poly.entity_id
_entity_poly.type
_entity_poly.pdbx_seq_one_letter_code
_entity_poly.pdbx_strand_id
1 'polypeptide(L)'
;MNVAEFWLPVLIGLVGGTWVLIYLVKKLDGIEKFRMFSLVFLGYGSAIGMIVMHYVDHIATLLLLPLVLIIFFIWIKMPQTFYEKYIKKHFEKYFPKPDITYSDKVKADKSHKDYYVFDKVSEYSEEEIELIVGKRYQKFLSKWIKMEQTNKHTMFSWSPFFFSVFWYVYRKMWKLPLFVLLALYCLLFYIVLTGNRVEPVVFLMLYFMPGMTAYSSYRLEVLKKLSEIKHKADSEEEQRKLMKKKGGTSWLMVVAFIALFYFFEFLSSFILAIIQKILY
;
A
#
# COMPACT_ATOMS: atom_id res chain seq x y z
N MET A 1 37.18 16.45 -20.81
CA MET A 1 36.49 17.22 -19.75
C MET A 1 36.91 16.62 -18.42
N ASN A 2 37.69 17.35 -17.62
CA ASN A 2 38.18 16.86 -16.33
C ASN A 2 36.99 16.75 -15.36
N VAL A 3 37.04 15.78 -14.43
CA VAL A 3 36.10 15.62 -13.32
C VAL A 3 35.78 16.98 -12.67
N ALA A 4 36.77 17.86 -12.48
CA ALA A 4 36.57 19.20 -11.95
C ALA A 4 35.67 20.11 -12.80
N GLU A 5 35.76 20.04 -14.14
CA GLU A 5 34.97 20.87 -15.06
C GLU A 5 33.50 20.44 -15.13
N PHE A 6 33.22 19.14 -14.89
CA PHE A 6 31.86 18.61 -14.80
C PHE A 6 31.20 18.94 -13.47
N TRP A 7 31.93 18.84 -12.36
CA TRP A 7 31.36 19.04 -11.02
C TRP A 7 31.24 20.51 -10.61
N LEU A 8 32.05 21.41 -11.17
CA LEU A 8 32.05 22.82 -10.77
C LEU A 8 30.71 23.53 -11.03
N PRO A 9 30.05 23.41 -12.20
CA PRO A 9 28.72 24.00 -12.41
C PRO A 9 27.64 23.37 -11.52
N VAL A 10 27.74 22.07 -11.23
CA VAL A 10 26.81 21.34 -10.34
C VAL A 10 26.96 21.82 -8.89
N LEU A 11 28.19 21.99 -8.42
CA LEU A 11 28.50 22.54 -7.10
C LEU A 11 28.07 24.01 -6.98
N ILE A 12 28.31 24.83 -8.02
CA ILE A 12 27.85 26.23 -8.05
C ILE A 12 26.31 26.29 -8.03
N GLY A 13 25.62 25.42 -8.76
CA GLY A 13 24.16 25.31 -8.74
C GLY A 13 23.60 24.82 -7.40
N LEU A 14 24.26 23.87 -6.75
CA LEU A 14 23.88 23.35 -5.43
C LEU A 14 24.11 24.39 -4.33
N VAL A 15 25.29 25.02 -4.29
CA VAL A 15 25.64 26.00 -3.26
C VAL A 15 24.85 27.30 -3.49
N GLY A 16 24.81 27.81 -4.72
CA GLY A 16 24.06 29.02 -5.07
C GLY A 16 22.55 28.87 -4.90
N GLY A 17 21.98 27.73 -5.32
CA GLY A 17 20.56 27.42 -5.11
C GLY A 17 20.19 27.33 -3.64
N THR A 18 21.05 26.70 -2.82
CA THR A 18 20.82 26.55 -1.38
C THR A 18 20.84 27.90 -0.64
N TRP A 19 21.72 28.83 -1.00
CA TRP A 19 21.76 30.17 -0.38
C TRP A 19 20.55 31.05 -0.77
N VAL A 20 20.12 31.01 -2.03
CA VAL A 20 18.90 31.68 -2.48
C VAL A 20 17.67 31.10 -1.79
N LEU A 21 17.63 29.78 -1.60
CA LEU A 21 16.59 29.08 -0.86
C LEU A 21 16.52 29.47 0.62
N ILE A 22 17.67 29.51 1.31
CA ILE A 22 17.73 29.94 2.71
C ILE A 22 17.28 31.41 2.85
N TYR A 23 17.68 32.27 1.90
CA TYR A 23 17.27 33.67 1.87
C TYR A 23 15.76 33.84 1.67
N LEU A 24 15.17 33.11 0.71
CA LEU A 24 13.73 33.18 0.41
C LEU A 24 12.88 32.54 1.52
N VAL A 25 13.31 31.40 2.09
CA VAL A 25 12.63 30.73 3.20
C VAL A 25 12.62 31.60 4.45
N LYS A 26 13.66 32.41 4.71
CA LYS A 26 13.66 33.35 5.84
C LYS A 26 12.63 34.49 5.71
N LYS A 27 12.16 34.80 4.50
CA LYS A 27 11.27 35.95 4.23
C LYS A 27 9.77 35.61 4.11
N LEU A 28 9.42 34.33 4.08
CA LEU A 28 8.03 33.86 3.96
C LEU A 28 7.48 33.44 5.33
N ASP A 29 6.17 33.41 5.53
CA ASP A 29 5.57 32.90 6.78
C ASP A 29 4.47 31.86 6.55
N GLY A 30 4.28 31.00 7.57
CA GLY A 30 3.21 30.01 7.62
C GLY A 30 3.19 29.01 6.46
N ILE A 31 2.03 28.88 5.80
CA ILE A 31 1.73 27.89 4.76
C ILE A 31 2.61 28.06 3.51
N GLU A 32 3.10 29.26 3.24
CA GLU A 32 3.95 29.53 2.06
C GLU A 32 5.35 28.96 2.22
N LYS A 33 5.93 28.98 3.43
CA LYS A 33 7.18 28.28 3.76
C LYS A 33 7.07 26.78 3.47
N PHE A 34 5.96 26.15 3.86
CA PHE A 34 5.73 24.71 3.65
C PHE A 34 5.51 24.34 2.18
N ARG A 35 4.77 25.17 1.43
CA ARG A 35 4.55 24.98 -0.02
C ARG A 35 5.84 25.12 -0.82
N MET A 36 6.66 26.12 -0.52
CA MET A 36 7.96 26.28 -1.19
C MET A 36 8.93 25.15 -0.85
N PHE A 37 9.00 24.72 0.42
CA PHE A 37 9.84 23.59 0.82
C PHE A 37 9.44 22.30 0.08
N SER A 38 8.13 22.06 -0.09
CA SER A 38 7.60 20.89 -0.79
C SER A 38 7.89 20.93 -2.30
N LEU A 39 7.75 22.09 -2.94
CA LEU A 39 8.04 22.28 -4.37
C LEU A 39 9.53 22.10 -4.69
N VAL A 40 10.40 22.56 -3.79
CA VAL A 40 11.86 22.46 -3.93
C VAL A 40 12.34 21.02 -3.73
N PHE A 41 11.77 20.30 -2.76
CA PHE A 41 12.07 18.90 -2.52
C PHE A 41 11.63 18.01 -3.70
N LEU A 42 10.50 18.36 -4.33
CA LEU A 42 10.00 17.69 -5.53
C LEU A 42 10.79 18.06 -6.79
N GLY A 43 11.31 19.29 -6.89
CA GLY A 43 12.06 19.78 -8.04
C GLY A 43 13.52 19.31 -8.12
N TYR A 44 14.26 19.36 -7.00
CA TYR A 44 15.69 19.02 -6.99
C TYR A 44 15.98 17.52 -7.04
N GLY A 45 15.10 16.68 -6.49
CA GLY A 45 15.27 15.23 -6.52
C GLY A 45 14.93 14.58 -7.88
N SER A 46 14.13 15.26 -8.71
CA SER A 46 13.58 14.66 -9.93
C SER A 46 14.29 15.15 -11.20
N ALA A 47 14.63 16.43 -11.33
CA ALA A 47 15.15 16.96 -12.60
C ALA A 47 16.58 16.51 -12.94
N ILE A 48 17.49 16.47 -11.95
CA ILE A 48 18.91 16.11 -12.17
C ILE A 48 19.07 14.60 -12.35
N GLY A 49 18.28 13.79 -11.64
CA GLY A 49 18.25 12.34 -11.81
C GLY A 49 17.60 11.90 -13.13
N MET A 50 16.58 12.62 -13.60
CA MET A 50 15.90 12.29 -14.86
C MET A 50 16.73 12.67 -16.09
N ILE A 51 17.43 13.80 -16.09
CA ILE A 51 18.21 14.26 -17.27
C ILE A 51 19.47 13.41 -17.50
N VAL A 52 20.11 12.92 -16.43
CA VAL A 52 21.30 12.06 -16.54
C VAL A 52 20.95 10.61 -16.91
N MET A 53 19.74 10.14 -16.60
CA MET A 53 19.28 8.78 -16.94
C MET A 53 18.49 8.67 -18.26
N HIS A 54 18.12 9.78 -18.90
CA HIS A 54 17.26 9.78 -20.09
C HIS A 54 17.91 9.28 -21.39
N TYR A 55 19.22 8.99 -21.42
CA TYR A 55 19.92 8.70 -22.68
C TYR A 55 20.51 7.28 -22.82
N VAL A 56 20.26 6.37 -21.87
CA VAL A 56 20.78 5.00 -21.96
C VAL A 56 19.68 3.98 -21.62
N ASP A 57 19.22 3.31 -22.67
CA ASP A 57 18.42 2.06 -22.73
C ASP A 57 16.89 2.13 -22.60
N HIS A 58 16.22 2.30 -23.76
CA HIS A 58 14.76 2.28 -23.92
C HIS A 58 14.15 0.90 -24.21
N ILE A 59 14.93 -0.17 -24.41
CA ILE A 59 14.40 -1.44 -24.93
C ILE A 59 13.80 -2.33 -23.83
N ALA A 60 14.37 -2.36 -22.62
CA ALA A 60 13.86 -3.18 -21.50
C ALA A 60 12.54 -2.65 -20.93
N THR A 61 12.40 -1.32 -20.82
CA THR A 61 11.18 -0.65 -20.34
C THR A 61 9.99 -0.89 -21.28
N LEU A 62 10.23 -0.97 -22.59
CA LEU A 62 9.22 -1.26 -23.61
C LEU A 62 8.72 -2.71 -23.58
N LEU A 63 9.51 -3.66 -23.08
CA LEU A 63 9.13 -5.08 -23.01
C LEU A 63 8.51 -5.48 -21.67
N LEU A 64 8.92 -4.85 -20.57
CA LEU A 64 8.41 -5.15 -19.23
C LEU A 64 7.13 -4.39 -18.90
N LEU A 65 6.92 -3.18 -19.45
CA LEU A 65 5.66 -2.44 -19.28
C LEU A 65 4.44 -3.23 -19.78
N PRO A 66 4.45 -3.87 -20.97
CA PRO A 66 3.37 -4.76 -21.39
C PRO A 66 3.19 -5.95 -20.45
N LEU A 67 4.26 -6.56 -19.94
CA LEU A 67 4.16 -7.73 -19.05
C LEU A 67 3.53 -7.36 -17.70
N VAL A 68 3.94 -6.22 -17.12
CA VAL A 68 3.36 -5.70 -15.88
C VAL A 68 1.93 -5.22 -16.11
N LEU A 69 1.64 -4.57 -17.24
CA LEU A 69 0.28 -4.24 -17.64
C LEU A 69 -0.55 -5.49 -17.89
N ILE A 70 0.00 -6.57 -18.46
CA ILE A 70 -0.67 -7.86 -18.65
C ILE A 70 -0.94 -8.51 -17.30
N ILE A 71 0.00 -8.53 -16.36
CA ILE A 71 -0.23 -9.03 -14.99
C ILE A 71 -1.29 -8.19 -14.28
N PHE A 72 -1.23 -6.86 -14.42
CA PHE A 72 -2.21 -5.92 -13.90
C PHE A 72 -3.60 -6.10 -14.54
N PHE A 73 -3.67 -6.31 -15.85
CA PHE A 73 -4.90 -6.59 -16.59
C PHE A 73 -5.41 -8.01 -16.35
N ILE A 74 -4.57 -9.01 -16.16
CA ILE A 74 -4.93 -10.36 -15.73
C ILE A 74 -5.47 -10.31 -14.31
N TRP A 75 -4.92 -9.44 -13.45
CA TRP A 75 -5.42 -9.22 -12.10
C TRP A 75 -6.75 -8.44 -12.07
N ILE A 76 -6.91 -7.42 -12.92
CA ILE A 76 -8.15 -6.63 -13.08
C ILE A 76 -9.25 -7.42 -13.79
N LYS A 77 -8.90 -8.11 -14.88
CA LYS A 77 -9.80 -8.95 -15.69
C LYS A 77 -9.85 -10.40 -15.20
N MET A 78 -9.18 -10.75 -14.10
CA MET A 78 -9.29 -12.08 -13.52
C MET A 78 -10.78 -12.32 -13.31
N PRO A 79 -11.39 -13.29 -14.01
CA PRO A 79 -12.82 -13.45 -13.98
C PRO A 79 -13.26 -13.61 -12.53
N GLN A 80 -14.27 -12.85 -12.11
CA GLN A 80 -14.89 -12.99 -10.78
C GLN A 80 -15.09 -14.47 -10.41
N THR A 81 -15.41 -15.30 -11.41
CA THR A 81 -15.60 -16.74 -11.29
C THR A 81 -14.35 -17.53 -10.86
N PHE A 82 -13.14 -17.12 -11.23
CA PHE A 82 -11.90 -17.78 -10.80
C PHE A 82 -11.57 -17.46 -9.34
N TYR A 83 -11.69 -16.19 -8.96
CA TYR A 83 -11.51 -15.73 -7.59
C TYR A 83 -12.59 -16.32 -6.67
N GLU A 84 -13.85 -16.33 -7.12
CA GLU A 84 -14.97 -16.97 -6.44
C GLU A 84 -14.78 -18.48 -6.30
N LYS A 85 -14.30 -19.19 -7.33
CA LYS A 85 -14.11 -20.65 -7.24
C LYS A 85 -12.95 -21.04 -6.32
N TYR A 86 -11.85 -20.30 -6.34
CA TYR A 86 -10.71 -20.53 -5.45
C TYR A 86 -11.03 -20.17 -4.00
N ILE A 87 -11.64 -19.00 -3.78
CA ILE A 87 -12.08 -18.57 -2.45
C ILE A 87 -13.19 -19.46 -1.94
N LYS A 88 -14.25 -19.74 -2.68
CA LYS A 88 -15.36 -20.61 -2.24
C LYS A 88 -14.88 -22.00 -1.82
N LYS A 89 -13.96 -22.61 -2.58
CA LYS A 89 -13.37 -23.92 -2.23
C LYS A 89 -12.55 -23.89 -0.93
N HIS A 90 -11.80 -22.81 -0.68
CA HIS A 90 -11.09 -22.64 0.59
C HIS A 90 -11.99 -22.14 1.72
N PHE A 91 -13.02 -21.37 1.41
CA PHE A 91 -13.94 -20.73 2.34
C PHE A 91 -14.92 -21.75 2.92
N GLU A 92 -15.53 -22.61 2.09
CA GLU A 92 -16.41 -23.70 2.57
C GLU A 92 -15.64 -24.72 3.43
N LYS A 93 -14.33 -24.89 3.22
CA LYS A 93 -13.46 -25.74 4.04
C LYS A 93 -13.27 -25.20 5.47
N TYR A 94 -13.32 -23.87 5.66
CA TYR A 94 -13.09 -23.23 6.96
C TYR A 94 -14.35 -22.59 7.56
N PHE A 95 -15.45 -22.51 6.80
CA PHE A 95 -16.70 -21.86 7.19
C PHE A 95 -17.90 -22.65 6.62
N PRO A 96 -18.40 -23.69 7.33
CA PRO A 96 -19.65 -24.35 6.96
C PRO A 96 -20.81 -23.34 7.04
N LYS A 97 -21.81 -23.50 6.15
CA LYS A 97 -22.97 -22.61 6.11
C LYS A 97 -23.72 -22.67 7.46
N PRO A 98 -24.04 -21.52 8.08
CA PRO A 98 -24.89 -21.50 9.26
C PRO A 98 -26.32 -21.90 8.89
N ASP A 99 -26.93 -22.70 9.75
CA ASP A 99 -28.28 -23.24 9.62
C ASP A 99 -29.27 -22.21 10.17
N ILE A 100 -29.62 -21.19 9.37
CA ILE A 100 -30.58 -20.15 9.80
C ILE A 100 -31.54 -19.80 8.66
N THR A 101 -32.82 -20.09 8.90
CA THR A 101 -33.99 -19.67 8.11
C THR A 101 -34.29 -18.19 8.42
N TYR A 102 -33.91 -17.29 7.52
CA TYR A 102 -34.23 -15.85 7.64
C TYR A 102 -35.46 -15.51 6.79
N SER A 103 -36.54 -15.12 7.45
CA SER A 103 -37.89 -15.01 6.88
C SER A 103 -38.09 -13.82 5.91
N ASP A 104 -38.52 -14.13 4.70
CA ASP A 104 -39.68 -13.60 3.96
C ASP A 104 -39.99 -12.09 3.85
N LYS A 105 -39.06 -11.16 4.10
CA LYS A 105 -39.31 -9.72 3.81
C LYS A 105 -38.20 -8.98 3.08
N VAL A 106 -37.69 -9.52 1.97
CA VAL A 106 -37.13 -8.70 0.88
C VAL A 106 -37.33 -9.42 -0.47
N LYS A 107 -38.52 -9.30 -1.06
CA LYS A 107 -38.77 -9.53 -2.51
C LYS A 107 -38.82 -8.14 -3.16
N ALA A 108 -38.23 -7.81 -4.30
CA ALA A 108 -37.49 -8.55 -5.32
C ALA A 108 -36.72 -7.55 -6.22
N ASP A 109 -35.77 -8.08 -7.00
CA ASP A 109 -35.22 -7.54 -8.26
C ASP A 109 -34.06 -6.51 -8.23
N LYS A 110 -32.80 -7.01 -8.18
CA LYS A 110 -31.82 -7.09 -9.30
C LYS A 110 -30.42 -7.48 -8.76
N SER A 111 -29.72 -8.33 -9.52
CA SER A 111 -28.32 -8.80 -9.36
C SER A 111 -27.87 -9.36 -8.00
N HIS A 112 -28.14 -10.65 -7.80
CA HIS A 112 -27.80 -11.48 -6.63
C HIS A 112 -26.32 -11.57 -6.20
N LYS A 113 -25.38 -10.85 -6.83
CA LYS A 113 -23.96 -10.80 -6.43
C LYS A 113 -23.60 -9.59 -5.55
N ASP A 114 -24.38 -8.52 -5.63
CA ASP A 114 -24.04 -7.26 -4.96
C ASP A 114 -24.54 -7.20 -3.50
N TYR A 115 -25.44 -8.13 -3.15
CA TYR A 115 -26.10 -8.20 -1.84
C TYR A 115 -25.26 -8.90 -0.74
N TYR A 116 -24.39 -9.84 -1.10
CA TYR A 116 -23.64 -10.65 -0.13
C TYR A 116 -22.59 -9.86 0.68
N VAL A 117 -22.26 -8.66 0.23
CA VAL A 117 -21.16 -7.87 0.81
C VAL A 117 -21.69 -6.86 1.83
N PHE A 118 -22.80 -6.16 1.54
CA PHE A 118 -23.51 -5.30 2.50
C PHE A 118 -23.98 -6.09 3.73
N ASP A 119 -24.47 -7.31 3.49
CA ASP A 119 -24.96 -8.23 4.54
C ASP A 119 -23.90 -8.54 5.62
N LYS A 120 -22.62 -8.66 5.23
CA LYS A 120 -21.52 -8.94 6.16
C LYS A 120 -21.08 -7.76 7.01
N VAL A 121 -21.24 -6.52 6.54
CA VAL A 121 -20.97 -5.36 7.41
C VAL A 121 -22.16 -5.15 8.34
N SER A 122 -23.39 -5.42 7.89
CA SER A 122 -24.57 -5.41 8.75
C SER A 122 -24.62 -6.56 9.77
N GLU A 123 -23.86 -7.64 9.56
CA GLU A 123 -23.71 -8.74 10.52
C GLU A 123 -23.00 -8.32 11.83
N TYR A 124 -22.22 -7.22 11.79
CA TYR A 124 -21.51 -6.70 12.94
C TYR A 124 -22.09 -5.35 13.35
N SER A 125 -22.21 -5.14 14.65
CA SER A 125 -22.64 -3.85 15.19
C SER A 125 -21.62 -2.76 14.89
N GLU A 126 -22.07 -1.51 14.82
CA GLU A 126 -21.17 -0.37 14.67
C GLU A 126 -20.14 -0.30 15.79
N GLU A 127 -20.49 -0.71 17.00
CA GLU A 127 -19.58 -0.77 18.14
C GLU A 127 -18.42 -1.73 17.88
N GLU A 128 -18.69 -2.94 17.38
CA GLU A 128 -17.64 -3.92 17.05
C GLU A 128 -16.69 -3.38 15.96
N ILE A 129 -17.25 -2.72 14.94
CA ILE A 129 -16.47 -2.08 13.88
C ILE A 129 -15.63 -0.95 14.46
N GLU A 130 -16.18 -0.12 15.35
CA GLU A 130 -15.45 0.94 16.03
C GLU A 130 -14.28 0.41 16.84
N LEU A 131 -14.47 -0.69 17.60
CA LEU A 131 -13.41 -1.28 18.41
C LEU A 131 -12.21 -1.74 17.56
N ILE A 132 -12.46 -2.25 16.35
CA ILE A 132 -11.40 -2.67 15.43
C ILE A 132 -10.80 -1.48 14.66
N VAL A 133 -11.63 -0.56 14.15
CA VAL A 133 -11.20 0.52 13.26
C VAL A 133 -10.63 1.72 14.02
N GLY A 134 -11.12 1.95 15.23
CA GLY A 134 -10.82 3.08 16.11
C GLY A 134 -11.62 4.34 15.76
N LYS A 135 -11.21 5.47 16.37
CA LYS A 135 -11.90 6.79 16.37
C LYS A 135 -12.42 7.33 15.03
N ARG A 136 -11.94 6.82 13.89
CA ARG A 136 -12.36 7.28 12.55
C ARG A 136 -13.28 6.27 11.84
N TYR A 137 -13.91 5.34 12.56
CA TYR A 137 -14.68 4.25 11.97
C TYR A 137 -15.80 4.72 11.03
N GLN A 138 -16.53 5.79 11.38
CA GLN A 138 -17.60 6.36 10.55
C GLN A 138 -17.15 6.72 9.13
N LYS A 139 -15.92 7.24 8.99
CA LYS A 139 -15.33 7.54 7.67
C LYS A 139 -15.12 6.27 6.85
N PHE A 140 -14.70 5.17 7.49
CA PHE A 140 -14.49 3.90 6.79
C PHE A 140 -15.83 3.23 6.46
N LEU A 141 -16.75 3.21 7.42
CA LEU A 141 -18.08 2.65 7.24
C LEU A 141 -18.84 3.33 6.10
N SER A 142 -18.90 4.67 6.08
CA SER A 142 -19.53 5.41 4.98
C SER A 142 -18.89 5.14 3.61
N LYS A 143 -17.57 4.94 3.56
CA LYS A 143 -16.85 4.60 2.33
C LYS A 143 -17.17 3.18 1.86
N TRP A 144 -17.25 2.22 2.78
CA TRP A 144 -17.61 0.83 2.47
C TRP A 144 -19.06 0.72 1.99
N ILE A 145 -20.00 1.38 2.66
CA ILE A 145 -21.40 1.47 2.23
C ILE A 145 -21.49 2.06 0.82
N LYS A 146 -20.78 3.17 0.56
CA LYS A 146 -20.78 3.79 -0.78
C LYS A 146 -20.17 2.89 -1.85
N MET A 147 -19.12 2.14 -1.52
CA MET A 147 -18.50 1.17 -2.43
C MET A 147 -19.50 0.07 -2.80
N GLU A 148 -20.29 -0.41 -1.84
CA GLU A 148 -21.34 -1.41 -2.06
C GLU A 148 -22.49 -0.84 -2.91
N GLN A 149 -23.04 0.32 -2.53
CA GLN A 149 -24.12 0.99 -3.27
C GLN A 149 -23.78 1.30 -4.73
N THR A 150 -22.50 1.54 -5.03
CA THR A 150 -22.03 1.87 -6.38
C THR A 150 -21.47 0.67 -7.14
N ASN A 151 -21.52 -0.53 -6.55
CA ASN A 151 -20.88 -1.75 -7.04
C ASN A 151 -19.40 -1.54 -7.44
N LYS A 152 -18.67 -0.76 -6.63
CA LYS A 152 -17.24 -0.48 -6.83
C LYS A 152 -16.42 -1.22 -5.79
N HIS A 153 -15.48 -2.03 -6.26
CA HIS A 153 -14.56 -2.77 -5.38
C HIS A 153 -13.41 -1.91 -4.83
N THR A 154 -13.20 -0.70 -5.35
CA THR A 154 -12.13 0.20 -4.94
C THR A 154 -12.64 1.63 -4.78
N MET A 155 -12.01 2.36 -3.86
CA MET A 155 -12.19 3.79 -3.74
C MET A 155 -10.84 4.40 -3.38
N PHE A 156 -10.48 5.48 -4.07
CA PHE A 156 -9.18 6.10 -3.87
C PHE A 156 -9.06 6.70 -2.47
N SER A 157 -7.88 6.51 -1.87
CA SER A 157 -7.52 6.98 -0.55
C SER A 157 -6.17 7.69 -0.59
N TRP A 158 -6.15 8.95 -0.20
CA TRP A 158 -4.94 9.77 -0.17
C TRP A 158 -3.91 9.29 0.84
N SER A 159 -4.33 8.81 2.01
CA SER A 159 -3.38 8.40 3.06
C SER A 159 -2.44 7.27 2.61
N PRO A 160 -2.92 6.11 2.14
CA PRO A 160 -2.05 5.05 1.65
C PRO A 160 -1.41 5.39 0.30
N PHE A 161 -1.94 6.34 -0.48
CA PHE A 161 -1.22 6.86 -1.64
C PHE A 161 0.11 7.52 -1.23
N PHE A 162 0.10 8.40 -0.22
CA PHE A 162 1.32 9.08 0.24
C PHE A 162 2.17 8.22 1.17
N PHE A 163 1.56 7.34 1.97
CA PHE A 163 2.25 6.53 2.98
C PHE A 163 2.47 5.07 2.56
N SER A 164 2.06 4.67 1.36
CA SER A 164 2.22 3.33 0.77
C SER A 164 2.00 2.19 1.79
N VAL A 165 2.95 1.26 1.89
CA VAL A 165 2.93 0.10 2.79
C VAL A 165 2.90 0.47 4.27
N PHE A 166 3.42 1.64 4.65
CA PHE A 166 3.44 2.09 6.05
C PHE A 166 2.04 2.35 6.57
N TRP A 167 1.09 2.74 5.71
CA TRP A 167 -0.31 2.90 6.12
C TRP A 167 -0.92 1.57 6.59
N TYR A 168 -0.63 0.47 5.90
CA TYR A 168 -1.09 -0.86 6.29
C TYR A 168 -0.44 -1.31 7.61
N VAL A 169 0.87 -1.11 7.76
CA VAL A 169 1.58 -1.41 9.01
C VAL A 169 0.99 -0.61 10.18
N TYR A 170 0.76 0.69 9.98
CA TYR A 170 0.13 1.58 10.96
C TYR A 170 -1.24 1.07 11.40
N ARG A 171 -2.03 0.47 10.50
CA ARG A 171 -3.34 -0.16 10.77
C ARG A 171 -3.26 -1.61 11.27
N LYS A 172 -2.08 -2.07 11.66
CA LYS A 172 -1.82 -3.44 12.13
C LYS A 172 -2.22 -4.50 11.08
N MET A 173 -2.00 -4.20 9.79
CA MET A 173 -2.14 -5.12 8.66
C MET A 173 -0.74 -5.52 8.20
N TRP A 174 -0.13 -6.52 8.83
CA TRP A 174 1.30 -6.83 8.62
C TRP A 174 1.56 -7.79 7.45
N LYS A 175 0.61 -8.67 7.12
CA LYS A 175 0.79 -9.68 6.06
C LYS A 175 1.04 -9.05 4.69
N LEU A 176 0.19 -8.11 4.28
CA LEU A 176 0.30 -7.45 2.98
C LEU A 176 1.62 -6.68 2.81
N PRO A 177 2.05 -5.79 3.74
CA PRO A 177 3.36 -5.16 3.69
C PRO A 177 4.54 -6.11 3.63
N LEU A 178 4.50 -7.24 4.35
CA LEU A 178 5.58 -8.24 4.27
C LEU A 178 5.67 -8.88 2.89
N PHE A 179 4.54 -9.26 2.29
CA PHE A 179 4.53 -9.79 0.92
C PHE A 179 5.02 -8.77 -0.10
N VAL A 180 4.61 -7.50 0.04
CA VAL A 180 5.08 -6.41 -0.84
C VAL A 180 6.59 -6.20 -0.67
N LEU A 181 7.09 -6.17 0.56
CA LEU A 181 8.52 -6.04 0.86
C LEU A 181 9.32 -7.18 0.21
N LEU A 182 8.88 -8.42 0.39
CA LEU A 182 9.53 -9.60 -0.20
C LEU A 182 9.53 -9.52 -1.73
N ALA A 183 8.40 -9.16 -2.34
CA ALA A 183 8.30 -9.01 -3.80
C ALA A 183 9.25 -7.92 -4.33
N LEU A 184 9.38 -6.80 -3.61
CA LEU A 184 10.32 -5.73 -3.96
C LEU A 184 11.77 -6.21 -3.86
N TYR A 185 12.14 -6.96 -2.82
CA TYR A 185 13.50 -7.53 -2.73
C TYR A 185 13.80 -8.51 -3.85
N CYS A 186 12.88 -9.42 -4.19
CA CYS A 186 13.04 -10.33 -5.32
C CYS A 186 13.20 -9.58 -6.64
N LEU A 187 12.42 -8.51 -6.83
CA LEU A 187 12.48 -7.68 -8.03
C LEU A 187 13.79 -6.87 -8.12
N LEU A 188 14.24 -6.27 -7.02
CA LEU A 188 15.53 -5.58 -6.94
C LEU A 188 16.69 -6.54 -7.25
N PHE A 189 16.65 -7.74 -6.68
CA PHE A 189 17.64 -8.77 -6.96
C PHE A 189 17.65 -9.16 -8.45
N TYR A 190 16.48 -9.34 -9.07
CA TYR A 190 16.36 -9.60 -10.50
C TYR A 190 16.91 -8.44 -11.35
N ILE A 191 16.62 -7.19 -11.00
CA ILE A 191 17.14 -5.98 -11.67
C ILE A 191 18.68 -5.98 -11.62
N VAL A 192 19.26 -6.20 -10.43
CA VAL A 192 20.71 -6.23 -10.25
C VAL A 192 21.35 -7.33 -11.08
N LEU A 193 20.75 -8.53 -11.13
CA LEU A 193 21.29 -9.65 -11.92
C LEU A 193 21.17 -9.45 -13.43
N THR A 194 20.12 -8.76 -13.90
CA THR A 194 19.84 -8.63 -15.34
C THR A 194 20.26 -7.30 -15.94
N GLY A 195 20.57 -6.29 -15.12
CA GLY A 195 20.84 -4.92 -15.57
C GLY A 195 19.60 -4.18 -16.09
N ASN A 196 18.40 -4.74 -15.92
CA ASN A 196 17.15 -4.13 -16.41
C ASN A 196 16.72 -2.91 -15.59
N ARG A 197 16.25 -1.85 -16.24
CA ARG A 197 15.74 -0.63 -15.58
C ARG A 197 14.21 -0.59 -15.56
N VAL A 198 13.58 -1.04 -14.47
CA VAL A 198 12.12 -0.99 -14.26
C VAL A 198 11.68 -0.15 -13.06
N GLU A 199 12.61 0.57 -12.45
CA GLU A 199 12.45 1.25 -11.19
C GLU A 199 11.27 2.23 -11.18
N PRO A 200 11.10 3.15 -12.16
CA PRO A 200 10.09 4.21 -12.07
C PRO A 200 8.65 3.67 -12.05
N VAL A 201 8.38 2.65 -12.87
CA VAL A 201 7.04 2.04 -12.99
C VAL A 201 6.70 1.29 -11.71
N VAL A 202 7.66 0.58 -11.13
CA VAL A 202 7.51 -0.18 -9.89
C VAL A 202 7.24 0.77 -8.73
N PHE A 203 8.01 1.85 -8.62
CA PHE A 203 7.76 2.89 -7.61
C PHE A 203 6.38 3.50 -7.78
N LEU A 204 5.98 3.87 -9.01
CA LEU A 204 4.64 4.41 -9.26
C LEU A 204 3.54 3.45 -8.78
N MET A 205 3.66 2.16 -9.08
CA MET A 205 2.69 1.15 -8.64
C MET A 205 2.69 0.97 -7.12
N LEU A 206 3.86 1.03 -6.48
CA LEU A 206 4.01 0.89 -5.04
C LEU A 206 3.27 1.99 -4.26
N TYR A 207 3.13 3.19 -4.82
CA TYR A 207 2.35 4.27 -4.21
C TYR A 207 0.90 4.29 -4.69
N PHE A 208 0.66 4.08 -5.98
CA PHE A 208 -0.68 4.15 -6.56
C PHE A 208 -1.61 3.02 -6.10
N MET A 209 -1.10 1.78 -6.03
CA MET A 209 -1.90 0.60 -5.68
C MET A 209 -2.46 0.65 -4.25
N PRO A 210 -1.67 0.98 -3.20
CA PRO A 210 -2.22 1.23 -1.87
C PRO A 210 -3.29 2.32 -1.87
N GLY A 211 -3.10 3.40 -2.65
CA GLY A 211 -4.09 4.45 -2.82
C GLY A 211 -5.45 3.93 -3.31
N MET A 212 -5.45 3.03 -4.29
CA MET A 212 -6.67 2.47 -4.87
C MET A 212 -7.34 1.39 -3.99
N THR A 213 -6.54 0.59 -3.29
CA THR A 213 -7.01 -0.68 -2.68
C THR A 213 -7.19 -0.63 -1.16
N ALA A 214 -6.78 0.45 -0.50
CA ALA A 214 -6.75 0.47 0.96
C ALA A 214 -8.13 0.34 1.64
N TYR A 215 -9.18 0.97 1.11
CA TYR A 215 -10.50 0.83 1.73
C TYR A 215 -11.02 -0.61 1.63
N SER A 216 -10.86 -1.28 0.49
CA SER A 216 -11.30 -2.66 0.30
C SER A 216 -10.45 -3.65 1.08
N SER A 217 -9.13 -3.57 0.97
CA SER A 217 -8.22 -4.45 1.71
C SER A 217 -8.37 -4.29 3.22
N TYR A 218 -8.56 -3.07 3.73
CA TYR A 218 -8.81 -2.86 5.15
C TYR A 218 -10.18 -3.37 5.59
N ARG A 219 -11.22 -3.21 4.77
CA ARG A 219 -12.55 -3.83 5.01
C ARG A 219 -12.43 -5.33 5.21
N LEU A 220 -11.74 -6.01 4.29
CA LEU A 220 -11.54 -7.45 4.34
C LEU A 220 -10.79 -7.87 5.61
N GLU A 221 -9.74 -7.14 5.98
CA GLU A 221 -9.01 -7.42 7.23
C GLU A 221 -9.89 -7.21 8.47
N VAL A 222 -10.69 -6.14 8.51
CA VAL A 222 -11.59 -5.85 9.64
C VAL A 222 -12.60 -6.98 9.81
N LEU A 223 -13.30 -7.35 8.74
CA LEU A 223 -14.28 -8.44 8.77
C LEU A 223 -13.64 -9.77 9.17
N LYS A 224 -12.44 -10.05 8.67
CA LYS A 224 -11.68 -11.24 9.07
C LYS A 224 -11.33 -11.22 10.56
N LYS A 225 -10.86 -10.09 11.10
CA LYS A 225 -10.54 -9.96 12.52
C LYS A 225 -11.78 -10.18 13.38
N LEU A 226 -12.91 -9.60 12.98
CA LEU A 226 -14.18 -9.75 13.69
C LEU A 226 -14.65 -11.20 13.68
N SER A 227 -14.66 -11.86 12.52
CA SER A 227 -15.07 -13.27 12.42
C SER A 227 -14.13 -14.19 13.23
N GLU A 228 -12.82 -13.98 13.14
CA GLU A 228 -11.84 -14.74 13.94
C GLU A 228 -12.02 -14.54 15.45
N ILE A 229 -12.47 -13.37 15.90
CA ILE A 229 -12.70 -13.10 17.32
C ILE A 229 -14.00 -13.77 17.77
N LYS A 230 -15.10 -13.64 17.01
CA LYS A 230 -16.38 -14.30 17.33
C LYS A 230 -16.26 -15.82 17.43
N HIS A 231 -15.43 -16.43 16.59
CA HIS A 231 -15.20 -17.88 16.64
C HIS A 231 -14.27 -18.36 17.77
N LYS A 232 -13.48 -17.47 18.39
CA LYS A 232 -12.42 -17.87 19.35
C LYS A 232 -12.69 -17.50 20.79
N ALA A 233 -13.59 -16.55 21.03
CA ALA A 233 -13.87 -16.04 22.36
C ALA A 233 -15.25 -16.50 22.81
N ASP A 234 -15.29 -17.08 24.01
CA ASP A 234 -16.47 -17.75 24.56
C ASP A 234 -17.45 -16.76 25.21
N SER A 235 -17.02 -15.52 25.45
CA SER A 235 -17.83 -14.46 26.05
C SER A 235 -17.73 -13.12 25.31
N GLU A 236 -18.79 -12.32 25.38
CA GLU A 236 -18.82 -10.97 24.79
C GLU A 236 -17.75 -10.04 25.39
N GLU A 237 -17.45 -10.18 26.69
CA GLU A 237 -16.41 -9.39 27.34
C GLU A 237 -15.01 -9.73 26.78
N GLU A 238 -14.74 -11.01 26.58
CA GLU A 238 -13.49 -11.46 25.96
C GLU A 238 -13.41 -10.99 24.50
N GLN A 239 -14.51 -11.06 23.75
CA GLN A 239 -14.59 -10.55 22.38
C GLN A 239 -14.22 -9.06 22.34
N ARG A 240 -14.85 -8.22 23.18
CA ARG A 240 -14.56 -6.77 23.24
C ARG A 240 -13.10 -6.51 23.62
N LYS A 241 -12.53 -7.26 24.56
CA LYS A 241 -11.11 -7.15 24.95
C LYS A 241 -10.18 -7.49 23.79
N LEU A 242 -10.46 -8.56 23.06
CA LEU A 242 -9.67 -8.96 21.88
C LEU A 242 -9.80 -7.96 20.73
N MET A 243 -10.99 -7.43 20.48
CA MET A 243 -11.21 -6.38 19.47
C MET A 243 -10.37 -5.15 19.77
N LYS A 244 -10.40 -4.64 21.01
CA LYS A 244 -9.56 -3.50 21.44
C LYS A 244 -8.06 -3.77 21.24
N LYS A 245 -7.59 -4.99 21.53
CA LYS A 245 -6.19 -5.38 21.38
C LYS A 245 -5.74 -5.46 19.91
N LYS A 246 -6.53 -6.13 19.06
CA LYS A 246 -6.21 -6.36 17.63
C LYS A 246 -6.53 -5.16 16.74
N GLY A 247 -7.41 -4.28 17.18
CA GLY A 247 -7.86 -3.08 16.50
C GLY A 247 -6.92 -1.88 16.62
N GLY A 248 -7.40 -0.75 16.12
CA GLY A 248 -6.75 0.54 16.21
C GLY A 248 -5.52 0.68 15.33
N THR A 249 -4.57 1.50 15.79
CA THR A 249 -3.35 1.85 15.06
C THR A 249 -2.11 1.67 15.94
N SER A 250 -0.92 1.60 15.33
CA SER A 250 0.33 1.43 16.07
C SER A 250 1.51 2.12 15.37
N TRP A 251 1.97 3.23 15.94
CA TRP A 251 3.22 3.87 15.51
C TRP A 251 4.45 3.03 15.83
N LEU A 252 4.41 2.28 16.94
CA LEU A 252 5.49 1.34 17.29
C LEU A 252 5.73 0.32 16.19
N MET A 253 4.67 -0.21 15.56
CA MET A 253 4.81 -1.12 14.43
C MET A 253 5.41 -0.45 13.20
N VAL A 254 5.09 0.83 12.95
CA VAL A 254 5.69 1.58 11.84
C VAL A 254 7.18 1.76 12.07
N VAL A 255 7.59 2.19 13.26
CA VAL A 255 9.01 2.35 13.62
C VAL A 255 9.75 1.01 13.53
N ALA A 256 9.17 -0.06 14.06
CA ALA A 256 9.76 -1.40 13.97
C ALA A 256 9.89 -1.87 12.52
N PHE A 257 8.91 -1.59 11.67
CA PHE A 257 8.95 -1.94 10.25
C PHE A 257 9.99 -1.12 9.47
N ILE A 258 10.15 0.18 9.79
CA ILE A 258 11.20 1.02 9.22
C ILE A 258 12.59 0.50 9.64
N ALA A 259 12.77 0.17 10.92
CA ALA A 259 14.03 -0.40 11.41
C ALA A 259 14.36 -1.73 10.70
N LEU A 260 13.35 -2.59 10.53
CA LEU A 260 13.49 -3.85 9.79
C LEU A 260 13.86 -3.61 8.32
N PHE A 261 13.23 -2.63 7.68
CA PHE A 261 13.51 -2.24 6.30
C PHE A 261 14.99 -1.84 6.13
N TYR A 262 15.48 -0.91 6.94
CA TYR A 262 16.87 -0.44 6.90
C TYR A 262 17.87 -1.54 7.29
N PHE A 263 17.51 -2.43 8.21
CA PHE A 263 18.33 -3.58 8.54
C PHE A 263 18.56 -4.48 7.32
N PHE A 264 17.50 -4.81 6.57
CA PHE A 264 17.63 -5.62 5.37
C PHE A 264 18.36 -4.90 4.23
N GLU A 265 18.15 -3.59 4.08
CA GLU A 265 18.91 -2.79 3.13
C GLU A 265 20.42 -2.89 3.42
N PHE A 266 20.82 -2.57 4.66
CA PHE A 266 22.21 -2.68 5.11
C PHE A 266 22.78 -4.08 4.89
N LEU A 267 22.04 -5.13 5.28
CA LEU A 267 22.46 -6.51 5.11
C LEU A 267 22.68 -6.86 3.63
N SER A 268 21.77 -6.43 2.74
CA SER A 268 21.90 -6.66 1.30
C SER A 268 23.12 -5.97 0.69
N SER A 269 23.38 -4.70 1.07
CA SER A 269 24.57 -3.97 0.64
C SER A 269 25.85 -4.63 1.13
N PHE A 270 25.86 -5.11 2.37
CA PHE A 270 27.00 -5.82 2.95
C PHE A 270 27.29 -7.13 2.20
N ILE A 271 26.27 -7.92 1.89
CA ILE A 271 26.40 -9.16 1.12
C ILE A 271 26.95 -8.86 -0.29
N LEU A 272 26.43 -7.85 -0.97
CA LEU A 272 26.91 -7.45 -2.30
C LEU A 272 28.39 -7.03 -2.28
N ALA A 273 28.82 -6.30 -1.25
CA ALA A 273 30.21 -5.91 -1.09
C ALA A 273 31.15 -7.12 -0.90
N ILE A 274 30.71 -8.15 -0.15
CA ILE A 274 31.46 -9.40 0.00
C ILE A 274 31.55 -10.13 -1.35
N ILE A 275 30.44 -10.25 -2.07
CA ILE A 275 30.41 -10.92 -3.38
C ILE A 275 31.38 -10.24 -4.36
N GLN A 276 31.38 -8.90 -4.43
CA GLN A 276 32.30 -8.16 -5.28
C GLN A 276 33.77 -8.44 -4.94
N LYS A 277 34.11 -8.50 -3.65
CA LYS A 277 35.48 -8.80 -3.20
C LYS A 277 35.94 -10.23 -3.50
N ILE A 278 35.00 -11.18 -3.65
CA ILE A 278 35.34 -12.58 -4.00
C ILE A 278 35.52 -12.74 -5.51
N LEU A 279 34.79 -11.95 -6.31
CA LEU A 279 34.79 -12.06 -7.77
C LEU A 279 35.89 -11.25 -8.47
N TYR A 280 36.43 -10.20 -7.82
CA TYR A 280 37.47 -9.31 -8.35
C TYR A 280 38.68 -9.27 -7.42
#